data_AF-A0A1F8U139-F1
#
_entry.id   AF-A0A1F8U139-F1
#
_cell.length_a   1.000
_cell.length_b   1.000
_cell.length_c   1.000
_cell.angle_alpha   90.00
_cell.angle_beta   90.00
_cell.angle_gamma   90.00
#
_symmetry.space_group_name_H-M   'P 1'
#
loop_
_entity.id
_entity.type
_entity.pdbx_description
1 polymer ?
#
loop_
_entity_poly.entity_id
_entity_poly.type
_entity_poly.pdbx_seq_one_letter_code
_entity_poly.pdbx_strand_id
1 'polypeptide(L)'
;MWKCPKCGREFKNTNQDHYCVKLNSIDEYIAAQPEDVRPLLQSIRETIRAAAPEATEKISWQMPTFWQGENLIHFAAFKKHIGLYPGGEATTEFAER
;
A
#
# COMPACT_ATOMS: atom_id res chain seq x y z
N MET A 1 11.80 22.95 13.37
CA MET A 1 11.51 21.55 13.05
C MET A 1 10.72 20.95 14.19
N TRP A 2 9.58 20.33 13.90
CA TRP A 2 8.76 19.63 14.88
C TRP A 2 9.01 18.12 14.78
N LYS A 3 9.05 17.41 15.91
CA LYS A 3 9.32 15.97 15.98
C LYS A 3 8.03 15.21 16.31
N CYS A 4 7.58 14.24 15.50
CA CYS A 4 6.40 13.43 15.83
C CYS A 4 6.66 12.72 17.16
N PRO A 5 5.85 12.91 18.21
CA PRO A 5 6.03 12.22 19.48
C PRO A 5 5.80 10.70 19.35
N LYS A 6 5.11 10.24 18.29
CA LYS A 6 4.85 8.82 18.03
C LYS A 6 5.95 8.10 17.26
N CYS A 7 6.60 8.74 16.28
CA CYS A 7 7.62 8.09 15.43
C CYS A 7 9.01 8.74 15.44
N GLY A 8 9.17 9.87 16.11
CA GLY A 8 10.45 10.57 16.20
C GLY A 8 10.95 11.23 14.91
N ARG A 9 10.21 11.17 13.80
CA ARG A 9 10.57 11.86 12.55
C ARG A 9 10.42 13.37 12.68
N GLU A 10 11.28 14.10 11.98
CA GLU A 10 11.31 15.56 11.98
C GLU A 10 10.60 16.12 10.74
N PHE A 11 9.77 17.13 10.96
CA PHE A 11 8.97 17.79 9.94
C PHE A 11 9.13 19.31 10.00
N LYS A 12 8.88 19.97 8.86
CA LYS A 12 8.93 21.43 8.77
C LYS A 12 7.82 22.07 9.60
N ASN A 13 6.61 21.51 9.54
CA ASN A 13 5.42 22.07 10.17
C ASN A 13 5.01 21.28 11.42
N THR A 14 4.48 21.98 12.42
CA THR A 14 3.90 21.37 13.64
C THR A 14 2.63 20.59 13.29
N ASN A 15 2.44 19.41 13.89
CA ASN A 15 1.29 18.53 13.66
C ASN A 15 1.07 18.19 12.17
N GLN A 16 2.14 18.12 11.38
CA GLN A 16 2.03 17.72 9.98
C GLN A 16 1.43 16.31 9.89
N ASP A 17 0.42 16.13 9.04
CA ASP A 17 -0.15 14.81 8.78
C ASP A 17 0.89 13.88 8.15
N HIS A 18 1.03 12.69 8.73
CA HIS A 18 1.89 11.62 8.21
C HIS A 18 1.59 10.29 8.90
N TYR A 19 2.07 9.20 8.30
CA TYR A 19 1.98 7.87 8.89
C TYR A 19 3.08 7.62 9.92
N CYS A 20 2.86 7.84 11.22
CA CYS A 20 3.87 7.54 12.26
C CYS A 20 4.17 6.01 12.41
N VAL A 21 3.58 5.11 11.62
CA VAL A 21 3.79 3.65 11.71
C VAL A 21 4.66 3.15 10.56
N LYS A 22 5.74 2.43 10.89
CA LYS A 22 6.47 1.62 9.92
C LYS A 22 5.77 0.27 9.83
N LEU A 23 5.19 -0.01 8.66
CA LEU A 23 4.54 -1.27 8.36
C LEU A 23 5.57 -2.18 7.69
N ASN A 24 5.71 -3.40 8.20
CA ASN A 24 6.70 -4.36 7.73
C ASN A 24 6.06 -5.46 6.87
N SER A 25 4.74 -5.63 6.93
CA SER A 25 3.99 -6.62 6.16
C SER A 25 2.66 -6.07 5.65
N ILE A 26 2.07 -6.76 4.66
CA ILE A 26 0.73 -6.45 4.15
C ILE A 26 -0.33 -6.69 5.23
N ASP A 27 -0.15 -7.69 6.09
CA ASP A 27 -1.05 -7.95 7.23
C ASP A 27 -1.10 -6.76 8.20
N GLU A 28 0.07 -6.23 8.59
CA GLU A 28 0.15 -5.03 9.43
C GLU A 28 -0.52 -3.84 8.75
N TYR A 29 -0.32 -3.68 7.43
CA TYR A 29 -0.96 -2.61 6.66
C TYR A 29 -2.48 -2.71 6.72
N ILE A 30 -3.05 -3.89 6.43
CA ILE A 30 -4.51 -4.11 6.42
C ILE A 30 -5.08 -3.92 7.82
N ALA A 31 -4.43 -4.44 8.86
CA ALA A 31 -4.88 -4.28 10.24
C ALA A 31 -4.90 -2.80 10.70
N ALA A 32 -4.01 -1.97 10.15
CA ALA A 32 -3.96 -0.53 10.44
C ALA A 32 -5.06 0.28 9.74
N GLN A 33 -5.81 -0.30 8.80
CA GLN A 33 -6.88 0.39 8.09
C GLN A 33 -8.22 0.36 8.87
N PRO A 34 -9.16 1.28 8.56
CA PRO A 34 -10.54 1.20 9.01
C PRO A 34 -11.16 -0.18 8.73
N GLU A 35 -11.96 -0.69 9.67
CA GLU A 35 -12.51 -2.05 9.63
C GLU A 35 -13.37 -2.34 8.40
N ASP A 36 -14.08 -1.33 7.91
CA ASP A 36 -14.93 -1.39 6.72
C ASP A 36 -14.15 -1.58 5.41
N VAL A 37 -12.89 -1.13 5.35
CA VAL A 37 -12.03 -1.26 4.15
C VAL A 37 -11.20 -2.55 4.16
N ARG A 38 -10.95 -3.17 5.31
CA ARG A 38 -10.11 -4.38 5.41
C ARG A 38 -10.57 -5.54 4.51
N PRO A 39 -11.88 -5.87 4.40
CA PRO A 39 -12.32 -6.96 3.54
C PRO A 39 -12.01 -6.70 2.06
N LEU A 40 -12.13 -5.45 1.60
CA LEU A 40 -11.80 -5.07 0.22
C LEU A 40 -10.31 -5.23 -0.06
N LEU A 41 -9.45 -4.82 0.88
CA LEU A 41 -8.00 -4.99 0.74
C LEU A 41 -7.56 -6.46 0.77
N GLN A 42 -8.21 -7.29 1.58
CA GLN A 42 -7.98 -8.73 1.57
C GLN A 42 -8.38 -9.35 0.23
N SER A 43 -9.57 -8.99 -0.29
CA SER A 43 -10.03 -9.47 -1.60
C SER A 43 -9.05 -9.11 -2.73
N ILE A 44 -8.50 -7.89 -2.73
CA ILE A 44 -7.46 -7.48 -3.69
C ILE A 44 -6.20 -8.33 -3.52
N ARG A 45 -5.70 -8.50 -2.30
CA ARG A 45 -4.51 -9.30 -2.00
C ARG A 45 -4.67 -10.74 -2.46
N GLU A 46 -5.81 -11.37 -2.16
CA GLU A 46 -6.13 -12.74 -2.58
C GLU A 46 -6.21 -12.87 -4.10
N THR A 47 -6.84 -11.89 -4.77
CA THR A 47 -6.91 -11.86 -6.24
C THR A 47 -5.53 -11.80 -6.87
N ILE A 48 -4.65 -10.95 -6.35
CA ILE A 48 -3.27 -10.83 -6.87
C ILE A 48 -2.48 -12.12 -6.59
N ARG A 49 -2.59 -12.72 -5.38
CA ARG A 49 -1.95 -14.00 -5.07
C ARG A 49 -2.39 -15.12 -5.99
N ALA A 50 -3.68 -15.18 -6.33
CA ALA A 50 -4.19 -16.18 -7.24
C ALA A 50 -3.66 -16.00 -8.67
N ALA A 51 -3.53 -14.75 -9.13
CA ALA A 51 -3.00 -14.42 -10.46
C ALA A 51 -1.47 -14.57 -10.57
N ALA A 52 -0.74 -14.33 -9.47
CA ALA A 52 0.72 -14.36 -9.41
C ALA A 52 1.21 -15.17 -8.18
N PRO A 53 1.04 -16.51 -8.18
CA PRO A 53 1.32 -17.34 -7.01
C PRO A 53 2.80 -17.35 -6.57
N GLU A 54 3.71 -17.07 -7.50
CA GLU A 54 5.16 -17.02 -7.25
C GLU A 54 5.64 -15.64 -6.79
N ALA A 55 4.77 -14.62 -6.77
CA ALA A 55 5.13 -13.30 -6.31
C ALA A 55 5.19 -13.26 -4.77
N THR A 56 6.21 -12.58 -4.25
CA THR A 56 6.38 -12.35 -2.81
C THR A 56 5.74 -11.04 -2.39
N GLU A 57 5.25 -11.00 -1.16
CA GLU A 57 4.67 -9.80 -0.56
C GLU A 57 5.72 -8.97 0.15
N LYS A 58 5.66 -7.65 -0.03
CA LYS A 58 6.47 -6.69 0.72
C LYS A 58 5.74 -5.36 0.91
N ILE A 59 6.33 -4.50 1.73
CA ILE A 59 5.97 -3.08 1.79
C ILE A 59 7.01 -2.27 1.00
N SER A 60 6.57 -1.44 0.07
CA SER A 60 7.41 -0.49 -0.66
C SER A 60 6.67 0.83 -0.78
N TRP A 61 7.37 1.95 -0.53
CA TRP A 61 6.74 3.28 -0.46
C TRP A 61 5.53 3.35 0.49
N GLN A 62 5.58 2.58 1.59
CA GLN A 62 4.48 2.41 2.55
C GLN A 62 3.20 1.77 2.00
N MET A 63 3.30 1.09 0.85
CA MET A 63 2.18 0.39 0.22
C MET A 63 2.43 -1.12 0.16
N PRO A 64 1.38 -1.94 0.37
CA PRO A 64 1.34 -3.33 -0.07
C PRO A 64 1.81 -3.49 -1.50
N THR A 65 2.76 -4.40 -1.70
CA THR A 65 3.44 -4.61 -2.98
C THR A 65 3.66 -6.09 -3.21
N PHE A 66 3.35 -6.55 -4.43
CA PHE A 66 3.75 -7.86 -4.92
C PHE A 66 4.99 -7.74 -5.79
N TRP A 67 5.96 -8.63 -5.58
CA TRP A 67 7.27 -8.57 -6.21
C TRP A 67 7.69 -9.94 -6.76
N GLN A 68 8.25 -9.94 -7.96
CA GLN A 68 8.81 -11.14 -8.59
C GLN A 68 9.94 -10.74 -9.53
N GLY A 69 11.15 -10.57 -9.00
CA GLY A 69 12.27 -9.96 -9.74
C GLY A 69 12.14 -8.44 -9.87
N GLU A 70 10.93 -7.94 -10.07
CA GLU A 70 10.56 -6.53 -10.09
C GLU A 70 9.23 -6.27 -9.36
N ASN A 71 8.86 -5.00 -9.19
CA ASN A 71 7.58 -4.64 -8.59
C ASN A 71 6.46 -4.85 -9.61
N LEU A 72 5.59 -5.82 -9.36
CA LEU A 72 4.48 -6.13 -10.29
C LEU A 72 3.30 -5.19 -10.08
N ILE A 73 2.86 -5.04 -8.82
CA ILE A 73 1.68 -4.26 -8.50
C ILE A 73 1.73 -3.76 -7.06
N HIS A 74 1.20 -2.55 -6.86
CA HIS A 74 0.97 -1.96 -5.55
C HIS A 74 -0.51 -1.66 -5.36
N PHE A 75 -0.96 -1.61 -4.11
CA PHE A 75 -2.28 -1.07 -3.79
C PHE A 75 -2.26 -0.31 -2.47
N ALA A 76 -3.15 0.67 -2.32
CA ALA A 76 -3.22 1.50 -1.12
C ALA A 76 -4.64 2.01 -0.85
N ALA A 77 -5.05 2.02 0.40
CA ALA A 77 -6.31 2.60 0.85
C ALA A 77 -6.22 4.13 0.97
N PHE A 78 -7.19 4.82 0.40
CA PHE A 78 -7.44 6.24 0.54
C PHE A 78 -8.84 6.48 1.10
N LYS A 79 -9.12 7.72 1.52
CA LYS A 79 -10.39 8.10 2.17
C LYS A 79 -11.66 7.74 1.37
N LYS A 80 -11.57 7.65 0.05
CA LYS A 80 -12.73 7.46 -0.84
C LYS A 80 -12.55 6.34 -1.87
N HIS A 81 -11.37 5.74 -1.95
CA HIS A 81 -11.04 4.76 -2.98
C HIS A 81 -9.85 3.91 -2.52
N ILE A 82 -9.62 2.80 -3.22
CA ILE A 82 -8.36 2.05 -3.15
C ILE A 82 -7.62 2.35 -4.44
N GLY A 83 -6.39 2.85 -4.32
CA GLY A 83 -5.49 3.03 -5.45
C GLY A 83 -4.88 1.69 -5.83
N LEU A 84 -4.86 1.38 -7.12
CA LEU A 84 -4.20 0.22 -7.70
C LEU A 84 -3.14 0.70 -8.69
N TYR A 85 -1.92 0.16 -8.59
CA TYR A 85 -0.76 0.64 -9.35
C TYR A 85 -0.06 -0.54 -10.02
N PRO A 86 -0.50 -0.96 -11.22
CA PRO A 86 0.02 -2.14 -11.93
C PRO A 86 1.28 -1.87 -12.76
N GLY A 87 1.90 -0.69 -12.63
CA GLY A 87 3.03 -0.26 -13.45
C GLY A 87 2.60 0.39 -14.77
N GLY A 88 3.54 1.09 -15.41
CA GLY A 88 3.28 1.95 -16.58
C GLY A 88 2.76 1.17 -17.79
N GLU A 89 3.41 0.05 -18.12
CA GLU A 89 3.03 -0.79 -19.26
C GLU A 89 1.60 -1.31 -19.14
N ALA A 90 1.22 -1.82 -17.96
CA ALA A 90 -0.14 -2.26 -17.70
C ALA A 90 -1.13 -1.09 -17.78
N THR A 91 -0.82 0.08 -17.22
CA THR A 91 -1.74 1.23 -17.37
C THR A 91 -1.94 1.66 -18.82
N THR A 92 -0.93 1.49 -19.69
CA THR A 92 -1.05 1.74 -21.13
C THR A 92 -1.89 0.68 -21.83
N GLU A 93 -1.62 -0.60 -21.59
CA GLU A 93 -2.34 -1.73 -22.21
C GLU A 93 -3.84 -1.71 -21.85
N PHE A 94 -4.19 -1.27 -20.64
CA PHE A 94 -5.56 -1.24 -20.15
C PHE A 94 -6.20 0.16 -20.19
N ALA A 95 -5.63 1.13 -20.91
CA ALA A 95 -6.09 2.52 -20.89
C ALA A 95 -7.51 2.75 -21.43
N GLU A 96 -7.99 1.90 -22.33
CA GLU A 96 -9.32 2.03 -22.97
C GLU A 96 -10.42 1.22 -22.28
N ARG A 97 -10.13 0.65 -21.09
CA ARG A 97 -11.06 -0.20 -20.34
C ARG A 97 -11.72 0.51 -19.16
#